data_AF-A0ABD5NCZ7-F1
#
_entry.id   AF-A0ABD5NCZ7-F1
#
_cell.length_a   1.000
_cell.length_b   1.000
_cell.length_c   1.000
_cell.angle_alpha   90.00
_cell.angle_beta   90.00
_cell.angle_gamma   90.00
#
_symmetry.space_group_name_H-M   'P 1'
#
loop_
_entity.id
_entity.type
_entity.pdbx_description
1 polymer ?
#
loop_
_entity_poly.entity_id
_entity_poly.type
_entity_poly.pdbx_seq_one_letter_code
_entity_poly.pdbx_strand_id
1 'polypeptide(L)'
;MSLRVAVAAPFKQKGKQRIAEQAFVVTLSLDRDWMSPDQAKRLLDVATGEGLVAREDGELVAEFDPDGVETPEEFTPDASLFQERSAFERALDALVSDGHDRQETVAAVNELQSELGVTADAAAVVYARRRGVDVDDAAEKARAELEG
;
A
#
# COMPACT_ATOMS: atom_id res chain seq x y z
N MET A 1 9.22 -2.77 -3.25
CA MET A 1 9.80 -1.63 -4.00
C MET A 1 8.73 -0.57 -4.15
N SER A 2 9.10 0.72 -4.17
CA SER A 2 8.26 1.77 -3.58
C SER A 2 7.12 2.24 -4.49
N LEU A 3 5.89 1.93 -4.09
CA LEU A 3 4.63 2.57 -4.47
C LEU A 3 4.79 4.07 -4.78
N ARG A 4 5.56 4.77 -3.96
CA ARG A 4 5.91 6.20 -4.11
C ARG A 4 6.50 6.57 -5.49
N VAL A 5 7.31 5.71 -6.11
CA VAL A 5 7.90 5.97 -7.45
C VAL A 5 6.84 5.88 -8.54
N ALA A 6 5.99 4.84 -8.48
CA ALA A 6 4.88 4.69 -9.42
C ALA A 6 3.87 5.84 -9.26
N VAL A 7 3.55 6.22 -8.03
CA VAL A 7 2.66 7.35 -7.72
C VAL A 7 3.27 8.69 -8.15
N ALA A 8 4.59 8.90 -8.01
CA ALA A 8 5.24 10.15 -8.38
C ALA A 8 5.22 10.40 -9.89
N ALA A 9 5.35 9.35 -10.71
CA ALA A 9 5.58 9.49 -12.14
C ALA A 9 4.56 10.39 -12.89
N PRO A 10 3.23 10.28 -12.65
CA PRO A 10 2.25 11.18 -13.26
C PRO A 10 2.43 12.65 -12.85
N PHE A 11 2.71 12.91 -11.57
CA PHE A 11 2.94 14.28 -11.07
C PHE A 11 4.23 14.87 -11.64
N LYS A 12 5.32 14.10 -11.67
CA LYS A 12 6.60 14.51 -12.29
C LYS A 12 6.45 14.84 -13.76
N GLN A 13 5.72 14.01 -14.50
CA GLN A 13 5.52 14.23 -15.93
C GLN A 13 4.69 15.49 -16.23
N LYS A 14 3.76 15.85 -15.34
CA LYS A 14 3.00 17.10 -15.46
C LYS A 14 3.72 18.31 -14.83
N GLY A 15 4.77 18.09 -14.04
CA GLY A 15 5.49 19.12 -13.29
C GLY A 15 4.59 19.82 -12.27
N LYS A 16 3.62 19.11 -11.69
CA LYS A 16 2.61 19.66 -10.79
C LYS A 16 2.30 18.68 -9.67
N GLN A 17 2.02 19.19 -8.47
CA GLN A 17 1.52 18.41 -7.33
C GLN A 17 0.02 18.13 -7.38
N ARG A 18 -0.71 18.79 -8.30
CA ARG A 18 -2.15 18.58 -8.53
C ARG A 18 -2.40 18.20 -9.97
N ILE A 19 -3.10 17.09 -10.19
CA ILE A 19 -3.47 16.60 -11.53
C ILE A 19 -4.87 16.00 -11.53
N ALA A 20 -5.55 16.00 -12.67
CA ALA A 20 -6.81 15.29 -12.82
C ALA A 20 -6.61 13.76 -12.70
N GLU A 21 -7.59 13.06 -12.12
CA GLU A 21 -7.54 11.60 -11.97
C GLU A 21 -7.33 10.87 -13.32
N GLN A 22 -7.99 11.34 -14.37
CA GLN A 22 -7.79 10.81 -15.73
C GLN A 22 -6.33 10.96 -16.22
N ALA A 23 -5.63 12.02 -15.82
CA ALA A 23 -4.25 12.25 -16.22
C ALA A 23 -3.31 11.27 -15.52
N PHE A 24 -3.62 10.91 -14.27
CA PHE A 24 -2.91 9.87 -13.54
C PHE A 24 -3.03 8.52 -14.25
N VAL A 25 -4.26 8.10 -14.57
CA VAL A 25 -4.53 6.83 -15.24
C VAL A 25 -3.88 6.78 -16.63
N VAL A 26 -4.04 7.84 -17.44
CA VAL A 26 -3.46 7.92 -18.79
C VAL A 26 -1.93 7.85 -18.74
N THR A 27 -1.28 8.55 -17.82
CA THR A 27 0.18 8.52 -17.75
C THR A 27 0.71 7.13 -17.40
N LEU A 28 0.11 6.44 -16.43
CA LEU A 28 0.56 5.09 -16.06
C LEU A 28 0.27 4.03 -17.13
N SER A 29 -0.84 4.17 -17.85
CA SER A 29 -1.29 3.12 -18.78
C SER A 29 -0.97 3.34 -20.25
N LEU A 30 -0.79 4.58 -20.69
CA LEU A 30 -0.52 4.91 -22.09
C LEU A 30 0.86 5.52 -22.27
N ASP A 31 1.21 6.53 -21.47
CA ASP A 31 2.49 7.23 -21.66
C ASP A 31 3.67 6.35 -21.24
N ARG A 32 3.51 5.61 -20.13
CA ARG A 32 4.55 4.73 -19.58
C ARG A 32 4.38 3.25 -19.92
N ASP A 33 3.19 2.85 -20.36
CA ASP A 33 2.82 1.46 -20.61
C ASP A 33 3.17 0.53 -19.43
N TRP A 34 3.04 1.03 -18.19
CA TRP A 34 3.42 0.29 -16.99
C TRP A 34 2.33 -0.66 -16.52
N MET A 35 1.07 -0.35 -16.83
CA MET A 35 -0.08 -1.07 -16.31
C MET A 35 -1.35 -0.78 -17.10
N SER A 36 -2.37 -1.63 -16.97
CA SER A 36 -3.68 -1.37 -17.57
C SER A 36 -4.39 -0.18 -16.87
N PRO A 37 -5.40 0.44 -17.51
CA PRO A 37 -6.19 1.51 -16.88
C PRO A 37 -6.84 1.09 -15.55
N ASP A 38 -7.28 -0.17 -15.44
CA ASP A 38 -7.88 -0.70 -14.21
C ASP A 38 -6.83 -0.91 -13.11
N GLN A 39 -5.63 -1.35 -13.48
CA GLN A 39 -4.50 -1.43 -12.56
C GLN A 39 -4.07 -0.05 -12.05
N ALA A 40 -4.07 0.98 -12.91
CA ALA A 40 -3.75 2.35 -12.51
C ALA A 40 -4.77 2.92 -11.50
N LYS A 41 -6.07 2.63 -11.68
CA LYS A 41 -7.10 2.98 -10.69
C LYS A 41 -6.88 2.25 -9.37
N ARG A 42 -6.56 0.96 -9.42
CA ARG A 42 -6.28 0.18 -8.21
C ARG A 42 -5.07 0.74 -7.45
N LEU A 43 -4.01 1.11 -8.16
CA LEU A 43 -2.84 1.75 -7.57
C LEU A 43 -3.18 3.10 -6.93
N LEU A 44 -4.10 3.87 -7.54
CA LEU A 44 -4.59 5.11 -6.96
C LEU A 44 -5.35 4.87 -5.64
N ASP A 45 -6.16 3.81 -5.57
CA ASP A 45 -6.85 3.45 -4.33
C ASP A 45 -5.86 3.06 -3.23
N VAL A 46 -4.84 2.25 -3.57
CA VAL A 46 -3.74 1.93 -2.64
C VAL A 46 -3.00 3.21 -2.19
N ALA A 47 -2.65 4.09 -3.14
CA ALA A 47 -1.94 5.33 -2.83
C ALA A 47 -2.77 6.29 -1.95
N THR A 48 -4.09 6.29 -2.12
CA THR A 48 -5.00 7.07 -1.26
C THR A 48 -5.08 6.46 0.14
N GLY A 49 -5.21 5.13 0.24
CA GLY A 49 -5.23 4.42 1.52
C GLY A 49 -3.94 4.54 2.32
N GLU A 50 -2.80 4.67 1.64
CA GLU A 50 -1.48 4.88 2.26
C GLU A 50 -1.16 6.38 2.48
N GLY A 51 -2.10 7.29 2.20
CA GLY A 51 -1.93 8.74 2.43
C GLY A 51 -0.90 9.41 1.53
N LEU A 52 -0.57 8.81 0.38
CA LEU A 52 0.34 9.40 -0.61
C LEU A 52 -0.37 10.37 -1.56
N VAL A 53 -1.67 10.17 -1.75
CA VAL A 53 -2.52 10.98 -2.63
C VAL A 53 -3.82 11.30 -1.91
N ALA A 54 -4.24 12.56 -1.94
CA ALA A 54 -5.57 12.98 -1.54
C ALA A 54 -6.43 13.28 -2.76
N ARG A 55 -7.75 13.06 -2.65
CA ARG A 55 -8.74 13.48 -3.64
C ARG A 55 -9.39 14.77 -3.18
N GLU A 56 -9.13 15.87 -3.88
CA GLU A 56 -9.66 17.20 -3.57
C GLU A 56 -10.26 17.85 -4.81
N ASP A 57 -11.51 18.30 -4.73
CA ASP A 57 -12.20 19.03 -5.82
C ASP A 57 -12.20 18.30 -7.19
N GLY A 58 -12.16 16.97 -7.17
CA GLY A 58 -12.08 16.15 -8.39
C GLY A 58 -10.69 16.05 -9.00
N GLU A 59 -9.66 16.54 -8.31
CA GLU A 59 -8.26 16.39 -8.63
C GLU A 59 -7.55 15.50 -7.61
N LEU A 60 -6.39 14.98 -8.01
CA LEU A 60 -5.46 14.26 -7.17
C LEU A 60 -4.37 15.21 -6.71
N VAL A 61 -4.10 15.19 -5.41
CA VAL A 61 -3.07 16.00 -4.77
C VAL A 61 -2.02 15.06 -4.19
N ALA A 62 -0.76 15.23 -4.58
CA ALA A 62 0.33 14.47 -3.98
C ALA A 62 0.62 15.01 -2.58
N GLU A 63 0.53 14.16 -1.55
CA GLU A 63 0.85 14.47 -0.15
C GLU A 63 2.36 14.40 0.13
N PHE A 64 3.17 14.38 -0.92
CA PHE A 64 4.62 14.33 -0.87
C PHE A 64 5.21 15.14 -2.03
N ASP A 65 6.51 15.42 -1.97
CA ASP A 65 7.24 16.03 -3.09
C ASP A 65 7.54 14.98 -4.18
N PRO A 66 6.86 15.01 -5.35
CA PRO A 66 7.13 14.08 -6.43
C PRO A 66 8.46 14.36 -7.12
N ASP A 67 8.94 15.61 -7.13
CA ASP A 67 10.17 16.00 -7.83
C ASP A 67 11.41 15.38 -7.18
N GLY A 68 11.41 15.28 -5.85
CA GLY A 68 12.45 14.62 -5.07
C GLY A 68 12.50 13.08 -5.16
N VAL A 69 11.55 12.43 -5.86
CA VAL A 69 11.54 10.96 -5.96
C VAL A 69 12.40 10.48 -7.12
N GLU A 70 13.56 9.88 -6.83
CA GLU A 70 14.42 9.29 -7.87
C GLU A 70 13.70 8.14 -8.59
N THR A 71 13.66 8.20 -9.93
CA THR A 71 13.04 7.17 -10.78
C THR A 71 14.14 6.55 -11.63
N PRO A 72 14.50 5.27 -11.41
CA PRO A 72 15.46 4.57 -12.27
C PRO A 72 15.02 4.55 -13.74
N GLU A 73 15.96 4.65 -14.68
CA GLU A 73 15.65 4.68 -16.13
C GLU A 73 14.93 3.41 -16.61
N GLU A 74 15.19 2.25 -15.98
CA GLU A 74 14.54 0.97 -16.30
C GLU A 74 13.45 0.57 -15.27
N PHE A 75 12.88 1.54 -14.55
CA PHE A 75 11.83 1.24 -13.58
C PHE A 75 10.53 0.84 -14.28
N THR A 76 10.10 -0.40 -14.04
CA THR A 76 8.76 -0.88 -14.36
C THR A 76 8.09 -1.38 -13.08
N PRO A 77 6.91 -0.84 -12.73
CA PRO A 77 6.06 -1.35 -11.67
C PRO A 77 5.84 -2.86 -11.78
N ASP A 78 6.18 -3.62 -10.74
CA ASP A 78 5.80 -5.04 -10.66
C ASP A 78 4.44 -5.23 -9.97
N ALA A 79 3.84 -6.40 -10.14
CA ALA A 79 2.49 -6.69 -9.64
C ALA A 79 2.34 -6.53 -8.12
N SER A 80 3.43 -6.56 -7.36
CA SER A 80 3.45 -6.34 -5.91
C SER A 80 3.09 -4.90 -5.53
N LEU A 81 3.10 -3.94 -6.46
CA LEU A 81 2.64 -2.56 -6.21
C LEU A 81 1.13 -2.42 -6.13
N PHE A 82 0.39 -3.38 -6.69
CA PHE A 82 -1.06 -3.49 -6.55
C PHE A 82 -1.46 -4.35 -5.35
N GLN A 83 -0.50 -5.03 -4.72
CA GLN A 83 -0.70 -5.63 -3.41
C GLN A 83 -0.67 -4.51 -2.39
N GLU A 84 -1.85 -3.93 -2.21
CA GLU A 84 -2.20 -3.12 -1.07
C GLU A 84 -1.68 -3.83 0.18
N ARG A 85 -0.85 -3.17 1.03
CA ARG A 85 -0.13 -3.83 2.14
C ARG A 85 -1.04 -4.79 2.88
N SER A 86 -0.67 -6.07 2.95
CA SER A 86 -1.57 -7.07 3.52
C SER A 86 -1.87 -6.71 4.98
N ALA A 87 -2.98 -7.20 5.51
CA ALA A 87 -3.30 -6.96 6.92
C ALA A 87 -2.18 -7.48 7.83
N PHE A 88 -1.48 -8.55 7.44
CA PHE A 88 -0.25 -8.99 8.08
C PHE A 88 0.83 -7.90 8.12
N GLU A 89 1.15 -7.27 6.98
CA GLU A 89 2.19 -6.23 6.95
C GLU A 89 1.82 -5.02 7.80
N ARG A 90 0.54 -4.62 7.78
CA ARG A 90 0.03 -3.50 8.60
C ARG A 90 0.11 -3.81 10.08
N ALA A 91 -0.31 -5.00 10.50
CA ALA A 91 -0.21 -5.44 11.89
C ALA A 91 1.25 -5.58 12.34
N LEU A 92 2.14 -6.08 11.47
CA LEU A 92 3.57 -6.22 11.75
C LEU A 92 4.24 -4.84 11.94
N ASP A 93 3.91 -3.86 11.11
CA ASP A 93 4.46 -2.51 11.26
C ASP A 93 3.95 -1.81 12.51
N ALA A 94 2.68 -2.00 12.90
CA ALA A 94 2.15 -1.49 14.16
C ALA A 94 2.90 -2.10 15.36
N LEU A 95 3.14 -3.41 15.34
CA LEU A 95 3.92 -4.11 16.37
C LEU A 95 5.37 -3.62 16.44
N VAL A 96 6.03 -3.44 15.29
CA VAL A 96 7.40 -2.91 15.25
C VAL A 96 7.46 -1.47 15.75
N SER A 97 6.43 -0.67 15.44
CA SER A 97 6.32 0.72 15.93
C SER A 97 6.10 0.79 17.44
N ASP A 98 5.44 -0.21 18.02
CA ASP A 98 5.28 -0.39 19.47
C ASP A 98 6.55 -0.98 20.15
N GLY A 99 7.59 -1.29 19.37
CA GLY A 99 8.89 -1.72 19.86
C GLY A 99 9.10 -3.24 19.85
N HIS A 100 8.22 -4.01 19.23
CA HIS A 100 8.42 -5.45 19.05
C HIS A 100 9.47 -5.74 17.97
N ASP A 101 10.26 -6.81 18.17
CA ASP A 101 11.18 -7.28 17.15
C ASP A 101 10.41 -7.87 15.96
N ARG A 102 10.86 -7.53 14.74
CA ARG A 102 10.21 -7.96 13.50
C ARG A 102 10.32 -9.47 13.31
N GLN A 103 11.50 -10.06 13.50
CA GLN A 103 11.71 -11.49 13.26
C GLN A 103 10.97 -12.34 14.29
N GLU A 104 11.01 -11.95 15.57
CA GLU A 104 10.25 -12.63 16.63
C GLU A 104 8.75 -12.54 16.38
N THR A 105 8.26 -11.38 15.95
CA THR A 105 6.84 -11.20 15.60
C THR A 105 6.43 -12.10 14.45
N VAL A 106 7.20 -12.14 13.37
CA VAL A 106 6.92 -13.01 12.21
C VAL A 106 6.87 -14.48 12.64
N ALA A 107 7.83 -14.92 13.46
CA ALA A 107 7.86 -16.29 13.97
C ALA A 107 6.62 -16.63 14.80
N ALA A 108 6.24 -15.75 15.73
CA ALA A 108 5.08 -15.94 16.59
C ALA A 108 3.76 -15.92 15.80
N VAL A 109 3.65 -15.08 14.76
CA VAL A 109 2.48 -15.07 13.87
C VAL A 109 2.38 -16.36 13.06
N ASN A 110 3.49 -16.89 12.54
CA ASN A 110 3.49 -18.16 11.79
C ASN A 110 3.12 -19.36 12.68
N GLU A 111 3.58 -19.36 13.93
CA GLU A 111 3.18 -20.36 14.93
C GLU A 111 1.69 -20.27 15.20
N LEU A 112 1.18 -19.06 15.46
CA LEU A 112 -0.23 -18.81 15.72
C LEU A 112 -1.13 -19.15 14.52
N GLN A 113 -0.67 -18.86 13.30
CA GLN A 113 -1.32 -19.23 12.06
C GLN A 113 -1.52 -20.74 11.97
N SER A 114 -0.46 -21.50 12.28
CA SER A 114 -0.47 -22.96 12.25
C SER A 114 -1.34 -23.56 13.36
N GLU A 115 -1.29 -22.97 14.56
CA GLU A 115 -2.07 -23.40 15.72
C GLU A 115 -3.57 -23.19 15.51
N LEU A 116 -3.96 -22.03 14.98
CA LEU A 116 -5.37 -21.67 14.80
C LEU A 116 -5.94 -22.10 13.44
N GLY A 117 -5.10 -22.50 12.50
CA GLY A 117 -5.52 -22.87 11.14
C GLY A 117 -6.14 -21.71 10.37
N VAL A 118 -5.64 -20.50 10.56
CA VAL A 118 -6.15 -19.26 9.95
C VAL A 118 -5.18 -18.70 8.90
N THR A 119 -5.56 -17.62 8.22
CA THR A 119 -4.66 -16.90 7.31
C THR A 119 -3.58 -16.16 8.10
N ALA A 120 -2.43 -15.88 7.47
CA ALA A 120 -1.36 -15.08 8.09
C ALA A 120 -1.87 -13.69 8.53
N ASP A 121 -2.76 -13.10 7.74
CA ASP A 121 -3.43 -11.84 8.03
C ASP A 121 -4.27 -11.89 9.32
N ALA A 122 -5.12 -12.92 9.46
CA ALA A 122 -5.92 -13.11 10.67
C ALA A 122 -5.03 -13.41 11.89
N ALA A 123 -3.99 -14.24 11.72
CA ALA A 123 -3.04 -14.54 12.79
C ALA A 123 -2.30 -13.29 13.27
N ALA A 124 -1.87 -12.41 12.35
CA ALA A 124 -1.19 -11.16 12.70
C ALA A 124 -2.08 -10.21 13.51
N VAL A 125 -3.34 -10.05 13.10
CA VAL A 125 -4.31 -9.23 13.83
C VAL A 125 -4.57 -9.78 15.23
N VAL A 126 -4.75 -11.09 15.37
CA VAL A 126 -4.95 -11.73 16.68
C VAL A 126 -3.71 -11.56 17.56
N TYR A 127 -2.52 -11.77 17.00
CA TYR A 127 -1.26 -11.61 17.73
C TYR A 127 -1.08 -10.17 18.22
N ALA A 128 -1.29 -9.17 17.36
CA ALA A 128 -1.19 -7.76 17.71
C ALA A 128 -2.16 -7.38 18.83
N ARG A 129 -3.43 -7.79 18.73
CA ARG A 129 -4.42 -7.55 19.78
C ARG A 129 -4.07 -8.22 21.11
N ARG A 130 -3.46 -9.41 21.10
CA ARG A 130 -2.97 -10.07 22.32
C ARG A 130 -1.82 -9.31 22.99
N ARG A 131 -1.08 -8.51 22.24
CA ARG A 131 -0.01 -7.63 22.76
C ARG A 131 -0.52 -6.24 23.17
N GLY A 132 -1.81 -5.95 22.95
CA GLY A 132 -2.40 -4.65 23.27
C GLY A 132 -2.10 -3.57 22.24
N VAL A 133 -1.60 -3.94 21.05
CA VAL A 133 -1.36 -3.02 19.93
C VAL A 133 -2.67 -2.80 19.18
N ASP A 134 -2.99 -1.53 18.94
CA ASP A 134 -4.12 -1.14 18.11
C ASP A 134 -3.80 -1.42 16.63
N VAL A 135 -4.65 -2.24 16.01
CA VAL A 135 -4.51 -2.71 14.63
C VAL A 135 -5.87 -2.75 13.93
N ASP A 136 -6.78 -1.85 14.29
CA ASP A 136 -8.15 -1.83 13.76
C ASP A 136 -8.18 -1.75 12.22
N ASP A 137 -7.33 -0.91 11.61
CA ASP A 137 -7.19 -0.83 10.14
C ASP A 137 -6.73 -2.15 9.49
N ALA A 138 -5.85 -2.90 10.17
CA ALA A 138 -5.41 -4.21 9.71
C ALA A 138 -6.52 -5.26 9.89
N ALA A 139 -7.29 -5.16 10.97
CA ALA A 139 -8.41 -6.05 11.25
C ALA A 139 -9.54 -5.90 10.22
N GLU A 140 -9.90 -4.66 9.88
CA GLU A 140 -10.89 -4.37 8.83
C GLU A 140 -10.45 -4.93 7.48
N LYS A 141 -9.17 -4.76 7.14
CA LYS A 141 -8.61 -5.29 5.90
C LYS A 141 -8.59 -6.83 5.87
N ALA A 142 -8.10 -7.48 6.93
CA ALA A 142 -8.11 -8.94 7.02
C ALA A 142 -9.52 -9.51 6.85
N ARG A 143 -10.52 -8.79 7.38
CA ARG A 143 -11.93 -9.18 7.22
C ARG A 143 -12.40 -9.03 5.77
N ALA A 144 -12.09 -7.91 5.10
CA ALA A 144 -12.46 -7.71 3.71
C ALA A 144 -11.87 -8.77 2.78
N GLU A 145 -10.64 -9.21 3.03
CA GLU A 145 -9.97 -10.27 2.26
C GLU A 145 -10.57 -11.67 2.47
N LEU A 146 -11.28 -11.90 3.58
CA LEU A 146 -12.00 -13.16 3.83
C LEU A 146 -13.41 -13.18 3.23
N GLU A 147 -13.99 -12.01 2.94
CA GLU A 147 -15.35 -11.87 2.38
C GLU A 147 -15.36 -11.85 0.84
N GLY A 148 -14.20 -11.76 0.19
CA GLY A 148 -14.01 -11.78 -1.27
C GLY A 148 -13.57 -13.13 -1.83
#